data_AF-A0A227J0X1-F1
#
_entry.id   AF-A0A227J0X1-F1
#
_cell.length_a   1.000
_cell.length_b   1.000
_cell.length_c   1.000
_cell.angle_alpha   90.00
_cell.angle_beta   90.00
_cell.angle_gamma   90.00
#
_symmetry.space_group_name_H-M   'P 1'
#
loop_
_entity.id
_entity.type
_entity.pdbx_description
1 polymer ?
#
loop_
_entity_poly.entity_id
_entity_poly.type
_entity_poly.pdbx_seq_one_letter_code
_entity_poly.pdbx_strand_id
1 'polypeptide(L)'
;LTDDELAEIGLKLGADVPVFVRGFSAFAEGVGEKLSPANPEEKWYLVVRPNVSIATADIFRHPDLTRNTPKRDLETLLNAPSVNDC
;
A
#
# COMPACT_ATOMS: atom_id res chain seq x y z
N LEU A 1 19.18 -3.23 -16.34
CA LEU A 1 18.48 -3.76 -15.16
C LEU A 1 17.07 -4.12 -15.59
N THR A 2 16.54 -5.24 -15.13
CA THR A 2 15.13 -5.61 -15.30
C THR A 2 14.26 -4.83 -14.32
N ASP A 3 12.95 -4.76 -14.57
CA ASP A 3 12.02 -4.13 -13.63
C ASP A 3 12.03 -4.80 -12.26
N ASP A 4 12.30 -6.11 -12.21
CA ASP A 4 12.46 -6.85 -10.95
C ASP A 4 13.72 -6.38 -10.18
N GLU A 5 14.85 -6.22 -10.86
CA GLU A 5 16.09 -5.71 -10.25
C GLU A 5 15.92 -4.25 -9.77
N LEU A 6 15.21 -3.43 -10.56
CA LEU A 6 14.90 -2.04 -10.19
C LEU A 6 13.95 -1.97 -8.99
N ALA A 7 12.94 -2.83 -8.94
CA ALA A 7 12.01 -2.90 -7.82
C ALA A 7 12.71 -3.37 -6.54
N GLU A 8 13.63 -4.33 -6.62
CA GLU A 8 14.42 -4.79 -5.47
C GLU A 8 15.34 -3.69 -4.92
N ILE A 9 15.98 -2.91 -5.79
CA ILE A 9 16.75 -1.72 -5.37
C ILE A 9 15.81 -0.69 -4.74
N GLY A 10 14.68 -0.42 -5.38
CA GLY A 10 13.69 0.57 -4.93
C GLY A 10 13.12 0.28 -3.54
N LEU A 11 12.87 -0.99 -3.22
CA LEU A 11 12.36 -1.41 -1.91
C LEU A 11 13.25 -0.94 -0.75
N LYS A 12 14.56 -0.82 -0.97
CA LYS A 12 15.51 -0.32 0.05
C LYS A 12 15.36 1.18 0.30
N LEU A 13 14.77 1.92 -0.63
CA LEU A 13 14.50 3.36 -0.52
C LEU A 13 13.10 3.63 0.07
N GLY A 14 12.14 2.76 -0.22
CA GLY A 14 10.80 2.84 0.34
C GLY A 14 9.90 1.69 -0.10
N ALA A 15 8.99 1.30 0.78
CA ALA A 15 8.03 0.21 0.58
C ALA A 15 7.15 0.39 -0.68
N ASP A 16 6.87 1.63 -1.07
CA ASP A 16 5.98 1.94 -2.21
C ASP A 16 6.74 2.05 -3.54
N VAL A 17 8.07 2.13 -3.54
CA VAL A 17 8.85 2.29 -4.78
C VAL A 17 8.63 1.14 -5.79
N PRO A 18 8.54 -0.15 -5.37
CA PRO A 18 8.29 -1.26 -6.29
C PRO A 18 7.04 -1.10 -7.17
N VAL A 19 5.92 -0.58 -6.65
CA VAL A 19 4.70 -0.43 -7.46
C VAL A 19 4.86 0.65 -8.53
N PHE A 20 5.61 1.72 -8.23
CA PHE A 20 5.94 2.75 -9.23
C PHE A 20 6.88 2.24 -10.32
N VAL A 21 7.87 1.42 -9.97
CA VAL A 21 8.78 0.80 -10.95
C VAL A 21 7.99 -0.11 -11.91
N ARG A 22 7.06 -0.90 -11.38
CA ARG A 22 6.26 -1.84 -12.18
C ARG A 22 5.18 -1.16 -13.03
N GLY A 23 4.70 0.02 -12.64
CA GLY A 23 3.87 0.89 -13.47
C GLY A 23 2.42 0.42 -13.68
N PHE A 24 1.90 -0.46 -12.82
CA PHE A 24 0.50 -0.90 -12.84
C PHE A 24 -0.12 -0.91 -11.44
N SER A 25 -1.44 -0.73 -11.37
CA SER A 25 -2.21 -0.88 -10.13
C SER A 25 -2.05 -2.29 -9.58
N ALA A 26 -1.65 -2.43 -8.31
CA ALA A 26 -1.33 -3.72 -7.72
C ALA A 26 -1.89 -3.84 -6.30
N PHE A 27 -2.26 -5.07 -5.95
CA PHE A 27 -2.44 -5.47 -4.56
C PHE A 27 -1.06 -5.81 -3.97
N ALA A 28 -0.70 -5.10 -2.89
CA ALA A 28 0.56 -5.26 -2.21
C ALA A 28 0.40 -6.05 -0.89
N GLU A 29 1.27 -7.03 -0.68
CA GLU A 29 1.41 -7.78 0.57
C GLU A 29 2.85 -7.74 1.09
N GLY A 30 3.06 -8.28 2.29
CA GLY A 30 4.36 -8.25 2.96
C GLY A 30 4.65 -6.86 3.50
N VAL A 31 5.83 -6.34 3.20
CA VAL A 31 6.23 -4.94 3.45
C VAL A 31 6.21 -4.10 2.17
N GLY A 32 5.55 -4.56 1.11
CA GLY A 32 5.47 -3.89 -0.20
C GLY A 32 6.20 -4.64 -1.34
N GLU A 33 6.82 -5.78 -1.03
CA GLU A 33 7.62 -6.55 -2.00
C GLU A 33 6.80 -7.54 -2.83
N LYS A 34 5.61 -7.93 -2.36
CA LYS A 34 4.74 -8.90 -3.05
C LYS A 34 3.61 -8.16 -3.74
N LEU A 35 3.74 -7.97 -5.05
CA LEU A 35 2.78 -7.24 -5.87
C LEU A 35 2.03 -8.20 -6.80
N SER A 36 0.71 -8.20 -6.70
CA SER A 36 -0.19 -8.89 -7.63
C SER A 36 -0.95 -7.85 -8.45
N PRO A 37 -0.99 -7.91 -9.79
CA PRO A 37 -1.77 -6.98 -10.61
C PRO A 37 -3.24 -6.93 -10.18
N ALA A 38 -3.80 -5.72 -10.14
CA ALA A 38 -5.19 -5.47 -9.79
C ALA A 38 -5.81 -4.41 -10.71
N ASN A 39 -7.11 -4.50 -10.94
CA ASN A 39 -7.85 -3.56 -11.80
C ASN A 39 -9.01 -2.93 -11.02
N PRO A 40 -8.73 -2.06 -10.03
CA PRO A 40 -9.78 -1.35 -9.31
C PRO A 40 -10.54 -0.41 -10.26
N GLU A 41 -11.76 -0.05 -9.88
CA GLU A 41 -12.55 0.94 -10.61
C GLU A 41 -11.85 2.32 -10.60
N GLU A 42 -11.66 2.92 -11.78
CA GLU A 42 -11.05 4.24 -11.93
C GLU A 42 -12.06 5.35 -11.58
N LYS A 43 -11.96 5.86 -10.35
CA LYS A 43 -12.85 6.91 -9.82
C LYS A 43 -12.20 8.29 -9.89
N TRP A 44 -13.05 9.31 -9.80
CA TRP A 44 -12.61 10.67 -9.50
C TRP A 44 -12.46 10.83 -7.98
N TYR A 45 -11.38 11.47 -7.55
CA TYR A 45 -11.08 11.71 -6.15
C TYR A 45 -10.88 13.20 -5.87
N LEU A 46 -11.49 13.70 -4.80
CA LEU A 46 -11.10 14.97 -4.18
C LEU A 46 -10.10 14.66 -3.07
N VAL A 47 -8.85 15.08 -3.25
CA VAL A 47 -7.80 14.88 -2.24
C VAL A 47 -7.68 16.13 -1.38
N VAL A 48 -7.84 15.97 -0.06
CA VAL A 48 -7.74 17.05 0.92
C VAL A 48 -6.48 16.83 1.76
N ARG A 49 -5.63 17.87 1.86
CA ARG A 49 -4.42 17.87 2.70
C ARG A 49 -4.60 18.87 3.84
N PRO A 50 -4.92 18.42 5.07
CA PRO A 50 -4.92 19.29 6.24
C PRO A 50 -3.52 19.88 6.47
N ASN A 51 -3.45 21.07 7.08
CA ASN A 51 -2.18 21.73 7.34
C ASN A 51 -1.50 21.20 8.63
N VAL A 52 -1.20 19.91 8.64
CA VAL A 52 -0.50 19.19 9.71
C VAL A 52 0.51 18.23 9.09
N SER A 53 1.58 17.92 9.81
CA SER A 53 2.53 16.88 9.43
C SER A 53 2.36 15.69 10.37
N ILE A 54 2.21 14.50 9.81
CA ILE A 54 2.07 13.25 10.56
C ILE A 54 3.22 12.34 10.13
N ALA A 55 4.11 12.00 11.06
CA ALA A 55 5.18 11.07 10.76
C ALA A 55 4.64 9.64 10.77
N THR A 56 4.93 8.88 9.70
CA THR A 56 4.54 7.47 9.57
C THR A 56 4.93 6.63 10.80
N ALA A 57 6.12 6.89 11.36
CA ALA A 57 6.62 6.19 12.54
C ALA A 57 5.75 6.41 13.79
N ASP A 58 5.12 7.58 13.95
CA ASP A 58 4.30 7.89 15.11
C ASP A 58 2.99 7.08 15.09
N ILE A 59 2.38 6.96 13.91
CA ILE A 59 1.18 6.15 13.68
C ILE A 59 1.48 4.66 13.93
N PHE A 60 2.55 4.13 13.33
CA PHE A 60 2.93 2.72 13.51
C PHE A 60 3.34 2.35 14.93
N ARG A 61 3.76 3.32 15.75
CA ARG A 61 4.10 3.13 17.18
C ARG A 61 2.93 3.38 18.12
N HIS A 62 1.80 3.90 17.64
CA HIS A 62 0.66 4.22 18.49
C HIS A 62 0.11 2.94 19.17
N PRO A 63 -0.12 2.94 20.50
CA PRO A 63 -0.54 1.73 21.21
C PRO A 63 -1.87 1.19 20.70
N ASP A 64 -2.81 2.08 20.36
CA ASP A 64 -4.15 1.70 19.92
C ASP A 64 -4.27 1.38 18.42
N LEU A 65 -3.16 1.37 17.68
CA LEU A 65 -3.20 0.96 16.28
C LEU A 65 -3.63 -0.51 16.17
N THR A 66 -4.67 -0.77 15.36
CA THR A 66 -5.12 -2.12 15.02
C THR A 66 -3.99 -2.90 14.35
N ARG A 67 -3.62 -4.05 14.91
CA ARG A 67 -2.53 -4.92 14.41
C ARG A 67 -2.94 -6.37 14.21
N ASN A 68 -4.23 -6.64 14.28
CA ASN A 68 -4.82 -7.97 14.27
C ASN A 68 -5.93 -8.12 13.21
N THR A 69 -5.94 -7.25 12.20
CA THR A 69 -6.81 -7.41 11.02
C THR A 69 -6.51 -8.75 10.34
N PRO A 70 -7.50 -9.65 10.20
CA PRO A 70 -7.26 -10.97 9.62
C PRO A 70 -6.75 -10.86 8.18
N LYS A 71 -5.71 -11.64 7.86
CA LYS A 71 -5.28 -11.82 6.48
C LYS A 71 -6.40 -12.49 5.68
N ARG A 72 -6.73 -11.90 4.54
CA ARG A 72 -7.78 -12.35 3.62
C ARG A 72 -7.21 -12.38 2.20
N ASP A 73 -7.79 -13.20 1.34
CA ASP A 73 -7.45 -13.20 -0.08
C ASP A 73 -7.94 -11.92 -0.80
N LEU A 74 -7.38 -11.67 -1.98
CA LEU A 74 -7.67 -10.47 -2.78
C LEU A 74 -9.15 -10.38 -3.16
N GLU A 75 -9.79 -11.50 -3.51
CA GLU A 75 -11.20 -11.50 -3.90
C GLU A 75 -12.11 -11.07 -2.76
N THR A 76 -11.86 -11.57 -1.55
CA THR A 76 -12.56 -11.17 -0.33
C THR A 76 -12.36 -9.67 -0.04
N LEU A 77 -11.15 -9.15 -0.25
CA LEU A 77 -10.82 -7.75 0.01
C LEU A 77 -11.47 -6.80 -1.00
N LEU A 78 -11.50 -7.17 -2.29
CA LEU A 78 -12.14 -6.36 -3.34
C LEU A 78 -13.66 -6.25 -3.16
N ASN A 79 -14.28 -7.25 -2.52
CA ASN A 79 -15.72 -7.29 -2.27
C ASN A 79 -16.12 -6.74 -0.88
N ALA A 80 -15.17 -6.34 -0.05
CA ALA A 80 -15.41 -5.74 1.25
C ALA A 80 -15.36 -4.20 1.17
N PRO A 81 -15.99 -3.48 2.13
CA PRO A 81 -15.78 -2.04 2.25
C PRO A 81 -14.28 -1.71 2.38
N SER A 82 -13.79 -0.80 1.55
CA SER A 82 -12.42 -0.32 1.65
C SER A 82 -12.27 0.54 2.91
N VAL A 83 -11.43 0.10 3.83
CA VAL A 83 -11.10 0.80 5.08
C VAL A 83 -9.58 0.85 5.18
N ASN A 84 -9.06 1.97 5.66
CA ASN A 84 -7.65 2.08 6.02
C ASN A 84 -7.54 2.03 7.55
N ASP A 85 -6.79 1.06 8.07
CA ASP A 85 -6.54 0.92 9.51
C ASP A 85 -5.70 2.09 10.06
N CYS A 86 -4.93 2.79 9.21
CA CYS A 86 -4.11 3.93 9.63
C CYS A 86 -3.70 4.92 8.53
#